data_AF-A0A6J1PQ92-F1
#
_entry.id   AF-A0A6J1PQ92-F1
#
_cell.length_a   1.000
_cell.length_b   1.000
_cell.length_c   1.000
_cell.angle_alpha   90.00
_cell.angle_beta   90.00
_cell.angle_gamma   90.00
#
_symmetry.space_group_name_H-M   'P 1'
#
loop_
_entity.id
_entity.type
_entity.pdbx_description
1 polymer ?
#
loop_
_entity_poly.entity_id
_entity_poly.type
_entity_poly.pdbx_seq_one_letter_code
_entity_poly.pdbx_strand_id
1 'polypeptide(L)'
;MTLENPFFVVKDEVCKALNKNRGLYGRWSELQNVAITSPTGSMPLSGSATAISRTDELDWTTTELRKALRSIEWDLDDLEDTICIVEKNPTKFKIDNKELTVQRSFIEQAREEVKPLLDNSPARVPANHGTTKYSKLENEIDSPNRQFFSDTMQQQNAMIRQQDEQLDMIGETVGTLKTVSRQINSELDEQAVMLDEFGNELETTDSKLDATMKKMAKVLHMSNGNYNNYIPAPTTPVTSSVTDLVSDNKPSSLSSLSTTIANCFLCSSD
;
A
#
# COMPACT_ATOMS: atom_id res chain seq x y z
N MET A 1 -3.11 -34.30 -25.14
CA MET A 1 -3.53 -33.02 -24.55
C MET A 1 -4.27 -32.27 -25.64
N THR A 2 -5.57 -32.02 -25.48
CA THR A 2 -6.30 -31.15 -26.39
C THR A 2 -5.75 -29.75 -26.19
N LEU A 3 -5.11 -29.19 -27.21
CA LEU A 3 -4.60 -27.82 -27.18
C LEU A 3 -5.78 -26.90 -26.89
N GLU A 4 -5.78 -26.26 -25.73
CA GLU A 4 -6.83 -25.32 -25.36
C GLU A 4 -6.80 -24.16 -26.36
N ASN A 5 -7.97 -23.76 -26.86
CA ASN A 5 -8.03 -22.74 -27.89
C ASN A 5 -7.55 -21.40 -27.29
N PRO A 6 -6.50 -20.78 -27.86
CA PRO A 6 -5.84 -19.60 -27.28
C PRO A 6 -6.79 -18.42 -27.07
N PHE A 7 -7.88 -18.34 -27.85
CA PHE A 7 -8.93 -17.34 -27.64
C PHE A 7 -9.50 -17.39 -26.20
N PHE A 8 -9.79 -18.58 -25.69
CA PHE A 8 -10.42 -18.73 -24.37
C PHE A 8 -9.43 -18.43 -23.23
N VAL A 9 -8.15 -18.70 -23.43
CA VAL A 9 -7.09 -18.35 -22.47
C VAL A 9 -6.99 -16.84 -22.33
N VAL A 10 -6.87 -16.13 -23.46
CA VAL A 10 -6.77 -14.66 -23.46
C VAL A 10 -8.09 -14.04 -22.96
N LYS A 11 -9.24 -14.60 -23.33
CA LYS A 11 -10.54 -14.18 -22.77
C LYS A 11 -10.56 -14.25 -21.24
N ASP A 12 -10.08 -15.34 -20.65
CA ASP A 12 -10.03 -15.51 -19.20
C ASP A 12 -9.04 -14.51 -18.56
N GLU A 13 -7.91 -14.24 -19.21
CA GLU A 13 -6.94 -13.24 -18.78
C GLU A 13 -7.54 -11.83 -18.81
N VAL A 14 -8.22 -11.45 -19.89
CA VAL A 14 -8.95 -10.18 -20.01
C VAL A 14 -10.02 -10.05 -18.92
N CYS A 15 -10.81 -11.09 -18.67
CA CYS A 15 -11.81 -11.07 -17.60
C CYS A 15 -11.19 -10.85 -16.21
N LYS A 16 -10.06 -11.53 -15.92
CA LYS A 16 -9.32 -11.35 -14.66
C LYS A 16 -8.76 -9.94 -14.54
N ALA A 17 -8.18 -9.42 -15.63
CA ALA A 17 -7.62 -8.08 -15.68
C ALA A 17 -8.69 -7.01 -15.47
N LEU A 18 -9.85 -7.12 -16.13
CA LEU A 18 -11.00 -6.24 -15.94
C LEU A 18 -11.48 -6.25 -14.49
N ASN A 19 -11.68 -7.42 -13.90
CA ASN A 19 -12.13 -7.51 -12.50
C ASN A 19 -11.13 -6.88 -11.52
N LYS A 20 -9.83 -7.08 -11.73
CA LYS A 20 -8.77 -6.41 -10.95
C LYS A 20 -8.84 -4.88 -11.12
N ASN A 21 -9.02 -4.41 -12.35
CA ASN A 21 -9.04 -3.00 -12.67
C ASN A 21 -10.31 -2.28 -12.17
N ARG A 22 -11.44 -2.97 -12.04
CA ARG A 22 -12.63 -2.41 -11.35
C ARG A 22 -12.32 -2.02 -9.91
N GLY A 23 -11.61 -2.87 -9.16
CA GLY A 23 -11.19 -2.57 -7.80
C GLY A 23 -10.22 -1.39 -7.74
N LEU A 24 -9.24 -1.37 -8.65
CA LEU A 24 -8.28 -0.27 -8.76
C LEU A 24 -8.94 1.06 -9.13
N TYR A 25 -9.90 1.05 -10.07
CA TYR A 25 -10.70 2.22 -10.44
C TYR A 25 -11.57 2.72 -9.28
N GLY A 26 -12.17 1.83 -8.49
CA GLY A 26 -12.93 2.21 -7.30
C GLY A 26 -12.07 2.97 -6.29
N ARG A 27 -10.85 2.48 -6.01
CA ARG A 27 -9.87 3.15 -5.14
C ARG A 27 -9.44 4.50 -5.72
N TRP A 28 -9.13 4.53 -7.02
CA TRP A 28 -8.75 5.74 -7.73
C TRP A 28 -9.86 6.82 -7.67
N SER A 29 -11.13 6.42 -7.86
CA SER A 29 -12.28 7.31 -7.78
C SER A 29 -12.49 7.88 -6.36
N GLU A 30 -12.27 7.07 -5.32
CA GLU A 30 -12.29 7.52 -3.93
C GLU A 30 -11.23 8.60 -3.67
N LEU A 31 -9.99 8.36 -4.09
CA LEU A 31 -8.88 9.30 -3.96
C LEU A 31 -9.17 10.62 -4.69
N GLN A 32 -9.80 10.56 -5.87
CA GLN A 32 -10.21 11.75 -6.62
C GLN A 32 -11.34 12.54 -5.94
N ASN A 33 -12.36 11.86 -5.41
CA ASN A 33 -13.50 12.53 -4.76
C ASN A 33 -13.08 13.28 -3.49
N VAL A 34 -12.15 12.74 -2.72
CA VAL A 34 -11.61 13.41 -1.51
C VAL A 34 -10.79 14.65 -1.88
N ALA A 35 -10.11 14.65 -3.02
CA ALA A 35 -9.40 15.83 -3.53
C ALA A 35 -10.36 16.97 -3.93
N ILE A 36 -11.57 16.65 -4.40
CA ILE A 36 -12.58 17.61 -4.86
C ILE A 36 -13.49 18.11 -3.72
N THR A 37 -13.77 17.27 -2.71
CA THR A 37 -14.72 17.56 -1.62
C THR A 37 -14.13 18.34 -0.43
N SER A 38 -12.90 18.86 -0.52
CA SER A 38 -12.40 19.90 0.41
C SER A 38 -12.65 21.29 -0.18
N PRO A 39 -13.77 21.97 0.12
CA PRO A 39 -14.14 23.25 -0.47
C PRO A 39 -13.65 24.43 0.38
N THR A 40 -12.93 24.18 1.47
CA THR A 40 -12.26 25.24 2.23
C THR A 40 -10.98 25.60 1.49
N GLY A 41 -10.98 26.79 0.86
CA GLY A 41 -9.83 27.44 0.22
C GLY A 41 -8.66 27.77 1.15
N SER A 42 -8.38 26.94 2.14
CA SER A 42 -7.03 26.78 2.66
C SER A 42 -6.32 25.83 1.70
N MET A 43 -5.49 26.39 0.82
CA MET A 43 -4.39 25.62 0.21
C MET A 43 -3.79 24.75 1.31
N PRO A 44 -3.75 23.40 1.17
CA PRO A 44 -3.04 22.59 2.15
C PRO A 44 -1.63 23.15 2.17
N LEU A 45 -1.14 23.48 3.37
CA LEU A 45 0.25 23.85 3.56
C LEU A 45 1.06 22.72 2.89
N SER A 46 1.68 23.05 1.76
CA SER A 46 2.46 22.16 0.91
C SER A 46 3.57 21.59 1.77
N GLY A 47 3.35 20.43 2.38
CA GLY A 47 4.23 19.92 3.45
C GLY A 47 3.57 19.01 4.47
N SER A 48 2.22 18.90 4.53
CA SER A 48 1.62 17.85 5.37
C SER A 48 1.91 16.47 4.77
N ALA A 49 2.64 15.62 5.50
CA ALA A 49 3.01 14.27 5.08
C ALA A 49 1.81 13.42 4.62
N THR A 50 0.63 13.64 5.20
CA THR A 50 -0.62 12.97 4.79
C THR A 50 -1.20 13.48 3.47
N ALA A 51 -0.94 14.73 3.09
CA ALA A 51 -1.33 15.26 1.78
C ALA A 51 -0.41 14.75 0.67
N ILE A 52 0.91 14.71 0.92
CA ILE A 52 1.92 14.22 -0.02
C ILE A 52 1.72 12.72 -0.31
N SER A 53 1.54 11.90 0.73
CA SER A 53 1.28 10.47 0.55
C SER A 53 0.00 10.18 -0.26
N ARG A 54 -1.00 11.06 -0.22
CA ARG A 54 -2.26 10.90 -0.97
C ARG A 54 -2.11 11.29 -2.44
N THR A 55 -1.32 12.32 -2.75
CA THR A 55 -1.02 12.68 -4.14
C THR A 55 -0.18 11.58 -4.79
N ASP A 56 0.81 11.04 -4.08
CA ASP A 56 1.63 9.93 -4.57
C ASP A 56 0.80 8.66 -4.83
N GLU A 57 -0.13 8.35 -3.93
CA GLU A 57 -1.06 7.22 -4.12
C GLU A 57 -2.00 7.44 -5.31
N LEU A 58 -2.53 8.66 -5.48
CA LEU A 58 -3.36 9.02 -6.63
C LEU A 58 -2.58 8.91 -7.94
N ASP A 59 -1.34 9.39 -7.99
CA ASP A 59 -0.49 9.33 -9.18
C ASP A 59 -0.09 7.90 -9.54
N TRP A 60 0.24 7.10 -8.53
CA TRP A 60 0.54 5.68 -8.72
C TRP A 60 -0.69 4.91 -9.22
N THR A 61 -1.85 5.06 -8.56
CA THR A 61 -3.09 4.38 -8.97
C THR A 61 -3.54 4.80 -10.36
N THR A 62 -3.42 6.08 -10.71
CA THR A 62 -3.73 6.59 -12.06
C THR A 62 -2.81 5.94 -13.10
N THR A 63 -1.51 5.89 -12.84
CA THR A 63 -0.53 5.33 -13.78
C THR A 63 -0.72 3.83 -13.99
N GLU A 64 -0.94 3.10 -12.90
CA GLU A 64 -1.14 1.65 -12.94
C GLU A 64 -2.45 1.29 -13.66
N LEU A 65 -3.53 2.03 -13.41
CA LEU A 65 -4.79 1.84 -14.11
C LEU A 65 -4.62 2.08 -15.62
N ARG A 66 -3.95 3.16 -16.04
CA ARG A 66 -3.70 3.41 -17.48
C ARG A 66 -2.91 2.28 -18.13
N LYS A 67 -1.84 1.80 -17.49
CA LYS A 67 -1.03 0.67 -18.00
C LYS A 67 -1.87 -0.59 -18.17
N ALA A 68 -2.66 -0.93 -17.16
CA ALA A 68 -3.47 -2.13 -17.17
C ALA A 68 -4.60 -2.06 -18.22
N LEU A 69 -5.29 -0.91 -18.34
CA LEU A 69 -6.32 -0.72 -19.36
C LEU A 69 -5.73 -0.77 -20.78
N ARG A 70 -4.53 -0.22 -20.98
CA ARG A 70 -3.83 -0.30 -22.27
C ARG A 70 -3.41 -1.72 -22.65
N SER A 71 -2.99 -2.51 -21.67
CA SER A 71 -2.72 -3.94 -21.90
C SER A 71 -3.99 -4.66 -22.38
N ILE A 72 -5.14 -4.38 -21.75
CA ILE A 72 -6.42 -4.95 -22.16
C ILE A 72 -6.81 -4.50 -23.57
N GLU A 73 -6.61 -3.23 -23.93
CA GLU A 73 -6.87 -2.75 -25.30
C GLU A 73 -6.08 -3.55 -26.34
N TRP A 74 -4.80 -3.82 -26.08
CA TRP A 74 -3.96 -4.63 -26.98
C TRP A 74 -4.45 -6.07 -27.08
N ASP A 75 -4.80 -6.69 -25.95
CA ASP A 75 -5.34 -8.06 -25.97
C ASP A 75 -6.65 -8.12 -26.78
N LEU A 76 -7.51 -7.09 -26.66
CA LEU A 76 -8.75 -7.01 -27.42
C LEU A 76 -8.53 -6.74 -28.92
N ASP A 77 -7.50 -5.97 -29.29
CA ASP A 77 -7.10 -5.77 -30.69
C ASP A 77 -6.60 -7.09 -31.31
N ASP A 78 -5.76 -7.84 -30.58
CA ASP A 78 -5.23 -9.15 -31.02
C ASP A 78 -6.34 -10.22 -31.15
N LEU A 79 -7.33 -10.20 -30.25
CA LEU A 79 -8.51 -11.06 -30.35
C LEU A 79 -9.37 -10.73 -31.58
N GLU A 80 -9.55 -9.44 -31.89
CA GLU A 80 -10.31 -9.00 -33.08
C GLU A 80 -9.59 -9.40 -34.37
N ASP A 81 -8.27 -9.21 -34.42
CA ASP A 81 -7.43 -9.66 -35.54
C ASP A 81 -7.51 -11.18 -35.72
N THR A 82 -7.55 -11.93 -34.62
CA THR A 82 -7.73 -13.39 -34.63
C THR A 82 -9.09 -13.78 -35.24
N ILE A 83 -10.18 -13.12 -34.83
CA ILE A 83 -11.51 -13.33 -35.42
C ILE A 83 -11.46 -13.05 -36.93
N CYS A 84 -10.88 -11.92 -37.35
CA CYS A 84 -10.75 -11.53 -38.75
C CYS A 84 -9.95 -12.56 -39.58
N ILE A 85 -8.91 -13.17 -39.03
CA ILE A 85 -8.12 -14.22 -39.67
C ILE A 85 -8.94 -15.50 -39.85
N VAL A 86 -9.67 -15.92 -38.81
CA VAL A 86 -10.52 -17.11 -38.83
C VAL A 86 -11.60 -16.97 -39.90
N GLU A 87 -12.19 -15.79 -39.97
CA GLU A 87 -13.30 -15.47 -40.87
C GLU A 87 -12.90 -15.47 -42.35
N LYS A 88 -11.65 -15.08 -42.63
CA LYS A 88 -11.06 -15.15 -43.97
C LYS A 88 -10.72 -16.58 -44.42
N ASN A 89 -10.59 -17.54 -43.49
CA ASN A 89 -10.19 -18.92 -43.79
C ASN A 89 -11.05 -19.99 -43.08
N PRO A 90 -12.38 -20.01 -43.30
CA PRO A 90 -13.30 -20.85 -42.53
C PRO A 90 -13.03 -22.35 -42.66
N THR A 91 -12.53 -22.81 -43.82
CA THR A 91 -12.21 -24.22 -44.08
C THR A 91 -11.03 -24.74 -43.26
N LYS A 92 -10.09 -23.86 -42.89
CA LYS A 92 -8.90 -24.20 -42.10
C LYS A 92 -9.22 -24.34 -40.62
N PHE A 93 -10.04 -23.44 -40.09
CA PHE A 93 -10.28 -23.32 -38.65
C PHE A 93 -11.54 -24.06 -38.18
N LYS A 94 -12.52 -24.31 -39.06
CA LYS A 94 -13.76 -25.07 -38.75
C LYS A 94 -14.50 -24.55 -37.50
N ILE A 95 -14.46 -23.25 -37.27
CA ILE A 95 -15.17 -22.57 -36.18
C ILE A 95 -16.59 -22.25 -36.64
N ASP A 96 -17.58 -22.44 -35.76
CA ASP A 96 -18.98 -22.16 -36.06
C ASP A 96 -19.26 -20.65 -36.11
N ASN A 97 -20.17 -20.23 -36.99
CA ASN A 97 -20.51 -18.81 -37.12
C ASN A 97 -21.15 -18.24 -35.83
N LYS A 98 -21.87 -19.08 -35.07
CA LYS A 98 -22.44 -18.69 -33.78
C LYS A 98 -21.34 -18.45 -32.75
N GLU A 99 -20.28 -19.25 -32.77
CA GLU A 99 -19.13 -19.07 -31.88
C GLU A 99 -18.42 -17.74 -32.18
N LEU A 100 -18.15 -17.43 -33.44
CA LEU A 100 -17.58 -16.13 -33.85
C LEU A 100 -18.45 -14.94 -33.42
N THR A 101 -19.77 -15.10 -33.46
CA THR A 101 -20.70 -14.06 -33.00
C THR A 101 -20.57 -13.81 -31.49
N VAL A 102 -20.45 -14.88 -30.69
CA VAL A 102 -20.21 -14.77 -29.24
C VAL A 102 -18.85 -14.14 -28.94
N GLN A 103 -17.81 -14.52 -29.70
CA GLN A 103 -16.47 -13.97 -29.54
C GLN A 103 -16.44 -12.46 -29.80
N ARG A 104 -17.07 -11.99 -30.89
CA ARG A 104 -17.24 -10.54 -31.15
C ARG A 104 -18.00 -9.83 -30.06
N SER A 105 -19.12 -10.42 -29.61
CA SER A 105 -19.94 -9.81 -28.57
C SER A 105 -19.16 -9.62 -27.27
N PHE A 106 -18.26 -10.55 -26.94
CA PHE A 106 -17.36 -10.40 -25.81
C PHE A 106 -16.38 -9.23 -26.00
N ILE A 107 -15.74 -9.10 -27.16
CA ILE A 107 -14.79 -8.00 -27.43
C ILE A 107 -15.49 -6.65 -27.32
N GLU A 108 -16.68 -6.51 -27.93
CA GLU A 108 -17.48 -5.27 -27.84
C GLU A 108 -17.86 -4.93 -26.39
N GLN A 109 -18.36 -5.90 -25.62
CA GLN A 109 -18.69 -5.69 -24.20
C GLN A 109 -17.47 -5.27 -23.37
N ALA A 110 -16.32 -5.92 -23.59
CA ALA A 110 -15.08 -5.57 -22.89
C ALA A 110 -14.60 -4.16 -23.25
N ARG A 111 -14.71 -3.74 -24.52
CA ARG A 111 -14.39 -2.37 -24.95
C ARG A 111 -15.32 -1.34 -24.33
N GLU A 112 -16.62 -1.62 -24.28
CA GLU A 112 -17.60 -0.74 -23.62
C GLU A 112 -17.32 -0.57 -22.13
N GLU A 113 -16.81 -1.61 -21.47
CA GLU A 113 -16.42 -1.55 -20.05
C GLU A 113 -15.13 -0.74 -19.82
N VAL A 114 -14.13 -0.88 -20.69
CA VAL A 114 -12.83 -0.18 -20.57
C VAL A 114 -12.96 1.32 -20.84
N LYS A 115 -13.87 1.70 -21.75
CA LYS A 115 -14.07 3.08 -22.20
C LYS A 115 -14.32 4.10 -21.07
N PRO A 116 -15.31 3.93 -20.17
CA PRO A 116 -15.52 4.88 -19.07
C PRO A 116 -14.36 4.91 -18.07
N LEU A 117 -13.61 3.82 -17.91
CA LEU A 117 -12.45 3.77 -17.01
C LEU A 117 -11.29 4.63 -17.55
N LEU A 118 -11.15 4.71 -18.87
CA LEU A 118 -10.20 5.59 -19.57
C LEU A 118 -10.65 7.05 -19.59
N ASP A 119 -11.92 7.30 -19.96
CA ASP A 119 -12.44 8.66 -20.17
C ASP A 119 -12.49 9.48 -18.86
N ASN A 120 -12.72 8.81 -17.72
CA ASN A 120 -12.75 9.48 -16.41
C ASN A 120 -11.36 9.67 -15.80
N SER A 121 -10.34 8.93 -16.24
CA SER A 121 -8.96 9.13 -15.79
C SER A 121 -8.37 10.38 -16.47
N PRO A 122 -7.82 11.38 -15.74
CA PRO A 122 -7.26 12.57 -16.34
C PRO A 122 -6.06 12.23 -17.24
N ALA A 123 -5.85 13.04 -18.28
CA ALA A 123 -4.79 12.95 -19.29
C ALA A 123 -4.88 11.77 -20.28
N ARG A 124 -5.82 11.88 -21.22
CA ARG A 124 -5.68 11.27 -22.56
C ARG A 124 -4.61 12.04 -23.33
N VAL A 125 -3.38 11.52 -23.39
CA VAL A 125 -2.51 11.84 -24.52
C VAL A 125 -2.99 11.04 -25.72
N PRO A 126 -3.40 11.67 -26.83
CA PRO A 126 -3.86 10.92 -28.00
C PRO A 126 -2.67 10.18 -28.61
N ALA A 127 -2.61 8.86 -28.38
CA ALA A 127 -1.68 8.00 -29.09
C ALA A 127 -2.21 7.78 -30.51
N ASN A 128 -1.56 8.42 -31.48
CA ASN A 128 -1.85 8.26 -32.89
C ASN A 128 -1.65 6.79 -33.28
N HIS A 129 -2.70 6.14 -33.79
CA HIS A 129 -2.67 4.74 -34.22
C HIS A 129 -1.86 4.62 -35.54
N GLY A 130 -0.54 4.54 -35.41
CA GLY A 130 0.38 4.29 -36.52
C GLY A 130 0.41 2.80 -36.85
N THR A 131 -0.31 2.39 -37.89
CA THR A 131 -0.23 1.05 -38.46
C THR A 131 1.19 0.75 -38.91
N THR A 132 1.81 -0.27 -38.32
CA THR A 132 3.12 -0.77 -38.76
C THR A 132 2.93 -1.55 -40.06
N LYS A 133 3.04 -0.88 -41.22
CA LYS A 133 3.20 -1.56 -42.51
C LYS A 133 4.32 -0.93 -43.31
N TYR A 134 5.35 -1.75 -43.52
CA TYR A 134 6.49 -1.53 -44.41
C TYR A 134 6.09 -0.76 -45.67
N SER A 135 6.44 0.52 -45.73
CA SER A 135 6.43 1.31 -46.95
C SER A 135 7.80 1.94 -47.12
N LYS A 136 8.57 1.31 -48.01
CA LYS A 136 9.54 1.88 -48.94
C LYS A 136 10.41 3.04 -48.44
N LEU A 137 11.71 2.75 -48.30
CA LEU A 137 12.80 3.73 -48.23
C LEU A 137 12.77 4.67 -49.44
N GLU A 138 12.35 5.92 -49.25
CA GLU A 138 12.66 6.98 -50.21
C GLU A 138 12.77 8.34 -49.49
N ASN A 139 13.97 8.92 -49.56
CA ASN A 139 14.42 10.25 -49.14
C ASN A 139 14.72 10.50 -47.64
N GLU A 140 15.99 10.27 -47.29
CA GLU A 140 16.74 11.05 -46.33
C GLU A 140 16.57 12.55 -46.61
N ILE A 141 15.98 13.30 -45.68
CA ILE A 141 16.38 14.68 -45.28
C ILE A 141 15.36 15.27 -44.27
N ASP A 142 14.17 14.69 -44.12
CA ASP A 142 13.18 15.18 -43.13
C ASP A 142 12.58 14.02 -42.31
N SER A 143 13.41 13.38 -41.48
CA SER A 143 12.98 12.24 -40.68
C SER A 143 12.31 12.70 -39.38
N PRO A 144 11.00 12.42 -39.16
CA PRO A 144 10.30 12.67 -37.89
C PRO A 144 10.97 11.96 -36.70
N ASN A 145 11.83 10.98 -36.99
CA ASN A 145 12.56 10.18 -36.03
C ASN A 145 13.65 10.98 -35.29
N ARG A 146 14.18 12.08 -35.86
CA ARG A 146 15.20 12.91 -35.19
C ARG A 146 14.58 13.88 -34.17
N GLN A 147 13.42 14.45 -34.49
CA GLN A 147 12.63 15.23 -33.52
C GLN A 147 12.10 14.33 -32.39
N PHE A 148 11.61 13.15 -32.74
CA PHE A 148 11.23 12.15 -31.75
C PHE A 148 12.41 11.78 -30.82
N PHE A 149 13.63 11.61 -31.36
CA PHE A 149 14.81 11.32 -30.55
C PHE A 149 15.23 12.50 -29.66
N SER A 150 15.20 13.73 -30.16
CA SER A 150 15.49 14.91 -29.33
C SER A 150 14.44 15.14 -28.25
N ASP A 151 13.17 14.96 -28.57
CA ASP A 151 12.05 15.16 -27.65
C ASP A 151 12.03 14.06 -26.59
N THR A 152 12.29 12.80 -26.97
CA THR A 152 12.43 11.68 -26.03
C THR A 152 13.62 11.88 -25.10
N MET A 153 14.76 12.36 -25.63
CA MET A 153 15.95 12.64 -24.83
C MET A 153 15.73 13.82 -23.88
N GLN A 154 15.04 14.86 -24.33
CA GLN A 154 14.66 16.00 -23.49
C GLN A 154 13.66 15.59 -22.41
N GLN A 155 12.71 14.71 -22.73
CA GLN A 155 11.75 14.15 -21.78
C GLN A 155 12.43 13.24 -20.75
N GLN A 156 13.37 12.40 -21.16
CA GLN A 156 14.20 11.61 -20.23
C GLN A 156 15.03 12.51 -19.32
N ASN A 157 15.64 13.57 -19.85
CA ASN A 157 16.43 14.51 -19.03
C ASN A 157 15.54 15.28 -18.02
N ALA A 158 14.30 15.61 -18.40
CA ALA A 158 13.32 16.18 -17.48
C ALA A 158 12.89 15.17 -16.39
N MET A 159 12.71 13.90 -16.76
CA MET A 159 12.38 12.83 -15.82
C MET A 159 13.51 12.57 -14.82
N ILE A 160 14.77 12.58 -15.27
CA ILE A 160 15.94 12.42 -14.39
C ILE A 160 16.02 13.59 -13.38
N ARG A 161 15.82 14.83 -13.84
CA ARG A 161 15.80 16.00 -12.95
C ARG A 161 14.68 15.94 -11.91
N GLN A 162 13.49 15.52 -12.33
CA GLN A 162 12.36 15.34 -11.42
C GLN A 162 12.65 14.25 -10.37
N GLN A 163 13.32 13.17 -10.76
CA GLN A 163 13.76 12.13 -9.82
C GLN A 163 14.84 12.64 -8.87
N ASP A 164 15.79 13.45 -9.34
CA ASP A 164 16.81 14.07 -8.47
C ASP A 164 16.18 15.02 -7.44
N GLU A 165 15.21 15.83 -7.84
CA GLU A 165 14.43 16.67 -6.91
C GLU A 165 13.66 15.83 -5.87
N GLN A 166 13.12 14.67 -6.28
CA GLN A 166 12.51 13.72 -5.34
C GLN A 166 13.54 13.11 -4.38
N LEU A 167 14.75 12.81 -4.85
CA LEU A 167 15.83 12.29 -4.01
C LEU A 167 16.31 13.33 -2.99
N ASP A 168 16.34 14.62 -3.36
CA ASP A 168 16.67 15.71 -2.44
C ASP A 168 15.61 15.87 -1.33
N MET A 169 14.31 15.82 -1.68
CA MET A 169 13.21 15.84 -0.70
C MET A 169 13.24 14.61 0.23
N ILE A 170 13.55 13.43 -0.31
CA ILE A 170 13.77 12.22 0.51
C ILE A 170 14.99 12.42 1.42
N GLY A 171 16.06 13.04 0.93
CA GLY A 171 17.26 13.38 1.70
C GLY A 171 16.94 14.26 2.91
N GLU A 172 16.10 15.27 2.74
CA GLU A 172 15.63 16.13 3.84
C GLU A 172 14.77 15.37 4.86
N THR A 173 13.86 14.52 4.37
CA THR A 173 13.01 13.67 5.21
C THR A 173 13.85 12.67 6.04
N VAL A 174 14.86 12.06 5.43
CA VAL A 174 15.81 11.16 6.10
C VAL A 174 16.66 11.93 7.11
N GLY A 175 17.06 13.17 6.81
CA GLY A 175 17.74 14.06 7.75
C GLY A 175 16.90 14.38 8.99
N THR A 176 15.61 14.63 8.80
CA THR A 176 14.65 14.85 9.88
C THR A 176 14.46 13.58 10.70
N LEU A 177 14.25 12.43 10.05
CA LEU A 177 14.12 11.12 10.73
C LEU A 177 15.38 10.79 11.55
N LYS A 178 16.57 11.07 11.03
CA LYS A 178 17.84 10.91 11.77
C LYS A 178 17.89 11.77 13.02
N THR A 179 17.36 12.99 12.95
CA THR A 179 17.31 13.91 14.11
C THR A 179 16.34 13.39 15.17
N VAL A 180 15.14 12.97 14.76
CA VAL A 180 14.15 12.36 15.66
C VAL A 180 14.67 11.06 16.27
N SER A 181 15.31 10.20 15.48
CA SER A 181 15.92 8.95 15.96
C SER A 181 17.01 9.21 17.02
N ARG A 182 17.82 10.25 16.85
CA ARG A 182 18.79 10.66 17.87
C ARG A 182 18.12 11.16 19.15
N GLN A 183 17.03 11.91 19.01
CA GLN A 183 16.27 12.38 20.16
C GLN A 183 15.62 11.22 20.93
N ILE A 184 15.02 10.25 20.21
CA ILE A 184 14.48 9.03 20.81
C ILE A 184 15.59 8.24 21.52
N ASN A 185 16.77 8.11 20.92
CA ASN A 185 17.88 7.41 21.58
C ASN A 185 18.31 8.11 22.88
N SER A 186 18.42 9.44 22.87
CA SER A 186 18.75 10.21 24.09
C SER A 186 17.69 10.03 25.17
N GLU A 187 16.41 10.09 24.81
CA GLU A 187 15.30 9.89 25.73
C GLU A 187 15.28 8.46 26.30
N LEU A 188 15.60 7.45 25.49
CA LEU A 188 15.74 6.06 25.95
C LEU A 188 16.93 5.89 26.91
N ASP A 189 18.07 6.54 26.63
CA ASP A 189 19.22 6.54 27.53
C ASP A 189 18.89 7.24 28.86
N GLU A 190 18.16 8.35 28.83
CA GLU A 190 17.66 9.05 30.02
C GLU A 190 16.65 8.20 30.81
N GLN A 191 15.72 7.53 30.13
CA GLN A 191 14.78 6.60 30.77
C GLN A 191 15.46 5.38 31.37
N ALA A 192 16.55 4.88 30.78
CA ALA A 192 17.35 3.80 31.37
C ALA A 192 17.98 4.22 32.71
N VAL A 193 18.43 5.47 32.82
CA VAL A 193 18.94 6.04 34.08
C VAL A 193 17.80 6.23 35.09
N MET A 194 16.65 6.76 34.66
CA MET A 194 15.48 6.93 35.54
C MET A 194 14.93 5.60 36.06
N LEU A 195 14.99 4.53 35.26
CA LEU A 195 14.57 3.19 35.68
C LEU A 195 15.54 2.57 36.70
N ASP A 196 16.84 2.82 36.58
CA ASP A 196 17.82 2.41 37.59
C ASP A 196 17.58 3.14 38.93
N GLU A 197 17.33 4.45 38.87
CA GLU A 197 16.96 5.25 40.04
C GLU A 197 15.66 4.76 40.70
N PHE A 198 14.63 4.48 39.90
CA PHE A 198 13.38 3.89 40.40
C PHE A 198 13.60 2.49 41.02
N GLY A 199 14.49 1.68 40.44
CA GLY A 199 14.90 0.39 41.02
C GLY A 199 15.52 0.56 42.41
N ASN A 200 16.41 1.53 42.57
CA ASN A 200 17.04 1.84 43.84
C ASN A 200 16.02 2.35 44.89
N GLU A 201 15.06 3.18 44.47
CA GLU A 201 13.96 3.62 45.34
C GLU A 201 13.04 2.46 45.77
N LEU A 202 12.78 1.52 44.86
CA LEU A 202 11.99 0.33 45.12
C LEU A 202 12.70 -0.58 46.13
N GLU A 203 14.00 -0.83 45.99
CA GLU A 203 14.77 -1.64 46.94
C GLU A 203 14.83 -0.98 48.34
N THR A 204 14.94 0.35 48.38
CA THR A 204 14.84 1.11 49.62
C THR A 204 13.45 0.98 50.25
N THR A 205 12.40 1.03 49.43
CA THR A 205 11.01 0.87 49.87
C THR A 205 10.74 -0.54 50.38
N ASP A 206 11.27 -1.57 49.71
CA ASP A 206 11.19 -2.97 50.13
C ASP A 206 11.87 -3.18 51.50
N SER A 207 13.08 -2.64 51.67
CA SER A 207 13.81 -2.68 52.95
C SER A 207 13.03 -2.01 54.09
N LYS A 208 12.37 -0.87 53.83
CA LYS A 208 11.52 -0.18 54.80
C LYS A 208 10.24 -0.97 55.10
N LEU A 209 9.64 -1.59 54.08
CA LEU A 209 8.44 -2.41 54.21
C LEU A 209 8.74 -3.67 55.04
N ASP A 210 9.84 -4.37 54.77
CA ASP A 210 10.32 -5.51 55.56
C ASP A 210 10.59 -5.12 57.02
N ALA A 211 11.28 -3.99 57.26
CA ALA A 211 11.50 -3.47 58.60
C ALA A 211 10.18 -3.15 59.33
N THR A 212 9.19 -2.61 58.61
CA THR A 212 7.85 -2.34 59.14
C THR A 212 7.11 -3.64 59.45
N MET A 213 7.20 -4.63 58.58
CA MET A 213 6.58 -5.94 58.77
C MET A 213 7.19 -6.68 59.97
N LYS A 214 8.52 -6.65 60.12
CA LYS A 214 9.23 -7.17 61.30
C LYS A 214 8.78 -6.48 62.59
N LYS A 215 8.59 -5.16 62.56
CA LYS A 215 8.05 -4.41 63.71
C LYS A 215 6.60 -4.79 64.01
N MET A 216 5.73 -4.92 62.99
CA MET A 216 4.35 -5.38 63.16
C MET A 216 4.29 -6.77 63.79
N ALA A 217 5.10 -7.72 63.31
CA ALA A 217 5.19 -9.07 63.88
C ALA A 217 5.58 -9.04 65.37
N LYS A 218 6.51 -8.16 65.73
CA LYS A 218 6.94 -7.97 67.12
C LYS A 218 5.84 -7.38 68.01
N VAL A 219 5.11 -6.37 67.51
CA VAL A 219 3.97 -5.76 68.23
C VAL A 219 2.81 -6.73 68.38
N LEU A 220 2.54 -7.55 67.37
CA LEU A 220 1.54 -8.63 67.41
C LEU A 220 1.95 -9.80 68.31
N HIS A 221 3.08 -9.71 69.03
CA HIS A 221 3.63 -10.79 69.84
C HIS A 221 3.64 -12.12 69.08
N MET A 222 4.05 -12.09 67.80
CA MET A 222 4.45 -13.29 67.07
C MET A 222 5.73 -13.81 67.73
N SER A 223 5.52 -14.50 68.85
CA SER A 223 6.53 -14.92 69.81
C SER A 223 7.56 -15.82 69.13
N ASN A 224 8.76 -15.28 68.95
CA ASN A 224 10.08 -15.93 69.11
C ASN A 224 10.23 -17.43 68.76
N GLY A 225 9.57 -17.91 67.70
CA GLY A 225 9.57 -19.34 67.37
C GLY A 225 8.98 -19.66 66.00
N ASN A 226 9.47 -19.00 64.93
CA ASN A 226 9.63 -19.55 63.57
C ASN A 226 9.86 -18.43 62.53
N TYR A 227 10.97 -17.70 62.64
CA TYR A 227 11.42 -16.87 61.50
C TYR A 227 11.77 -17.73 60.26
N ASN A 228 12.00 -19.04 60.45
CA ASN A 228 12.29 -20.00 59.39
C ASN A 228 11.08 -20.37 58.52
N ASN A 229 9.85 -20.01 58.91
CA ASN A 229 8.63 -20.26 58.13
C ASN A 229 8.04 -18.99 57.49
N TYR A 230 8.70 -17.84 57.63
CA TYR A 230 8.36 -16.70 56.79
C TYR A 230 8.85 -17.01 55.37
N ILE A 231 7.94 -17.48 54.52
CA ILE A 231 8.16 -17.51 53.08
C ILE A 231 7.82 -16.09 52.60
N PRO A 232 8.81 -15.24 52.28
CA PRO A 232 8.51 -13.98 51.59
C PRO A 232 7.63 -14.31 50.38
N ALA A 233 6.61 -13.49 50.11
CA ALA A 233 5.83 -13.62 48.88
C ALA A 233 6.83 -13.77 47.73
N PRO A 234 6.69 -14.79 46.85
CA PRO A 234 7.69 -15.08 45.85
C PRO A 234 7.96 -13.79 45.07
N THR A 235 9.12 -13.19 45.32
CA THR A 235 9.67 -12.16 44.48
C THR A 235 10.06 -12.93 43.24
N THR A 236 9.15 -13.00 42.27
CA THR A 236 9.57 -13.36 40.91
C THR A 236 10.65 -12.35 40.58
N PRO A 237 11.93 -12.75 40.42
CA PRO A 237 12.89 -11.84 39.86
C PRO A 237 12.33 -11.52 38.48
N VAL A 238 11.99 -10.25 38.24
CA VAL A 238 11.76 -9.80 36.86
C VAL A 238 13.15 -9.77 36.24
N THR A 239 13.68 -10.95 35.92
CA THR A 239 14.73 -11.06 34.92
C THR A 239 14.06 -10.66 33.63
N SER A 240 14.22 -9.40 33.25
CA SER A 240 13.97 -8.93 31.90
C SER A 240 15.03 -9.54 30.96
N SER A 241 15.00 -10.86 30.80
CA SER A 241 15.51 -11.50 29.59
C SER A 241 14.41 -11.39 28.55
N VAL A 242 14.72 -10.76 27.42
CA VAL A 242 13.80 -10.35 26.35
C VAL A 242 13.16 -11.54 25.60
N THR A 243 13.24 -12.78 26.09
CA THR A 243 12.92 -13.97 25.30
C THR A 243 11.58 -14.67 25.58
N ASP A 244 10.85 -14.34 26.65
CA ASP A 244 9.64 -15.10 27.02
C ASP A 244 8.33 -14.29 26.98
N LEU A 245 8.06 -13.61 25.86
CA LEU A 245 6.71 -13.09 25.53
C LEU A 245 6.05 -13.96 24.45
N VAL A 246 5.74 -15.21 24.78
CA VAL A 246 4.66 -15.95 24.13
C VAL A 246 3.85 -16.63 25.23
N SER A 247 2.55 -16.33 25.26
CA SER A 247 1.53 -16.84 26.20
C SER A 247 1.48 -16.17 27.58
N ASP A 248 0.75 -15.07 27.67
CA ASP A 248 -0.50 -15.12 28.42
C ASP A 248 -1.41 -13.93 28.07
N ASN A 249 -2.58 -14.27 27.57
CA ASN A 249 -3.54 -13.36 26.97
C ASN A 249 -4.42 -12.77 28.09
N LYS A 250 -3.98 -11.68 28.71
CA LYS A 250 -4.81 -10.87 29.61
C LYS A 250 -4.93 -9.45 29.06
N PRO A 251 -6.15 -8.97 28.70
CA PRO A 251 -6.33 -7.67 28.09
C PRO A 251 -6.02 -6.57 29.11
N SER A 252 -4.99 -5.78 28.85
CA SER A 252 -4.65 -4.55 29.57
C SER A 252 -5.57 -3.40 29.11
N SER A 253 -5.70 -2.36 29.95
CA SER A 253 -6.62 -1.22 29.77
C SER A 253 -6.49 -0.45 28.45
N LEU A 254 -5.47 -0.70 27.64
CA LEU A 254 -5.30 -0.17 26.29
C LEU A 254 -6.10 -0.94 25.22
N SER A 255 -6.40 -2.23 25.41
CA SER A 255 -7.32 -2.96 24.52
C SER A 255 -8.76 -2.47 24.67
N SER A 256 -9.10 -1.89 25.82
CA SER A 256 -10.43 -1.30 26.06
C SER A 256 -10.67 -0.04 25.22
N LEU A 257 -9.61 0.71 24.88
CA LEU A 257 -9.70 1.88 23.98
C LEU A 257 -9.88 1.47 22.51
N SER A 258 -9.30 0.35 22.09
CA SER A 258 -9.53 -0.22 20.76
C SER A 258 -10.98 -0.71 20.59
N THR A 259 -11.59 -1.25 21.65
CA THR A 259 -13.00 -1.68 21.64
C THR A 259 -13.98 -0.52 21.69
N THR A 260 -13.65 0.58 22.38
CA THR A 260 -14.49 1.81 22.37
C THR A 260 -14.53 2.45 20.98
N ILE A 261 -13.42 2.44 20.23
CA ILE A 261 -13.39 2.97 18.85
C ILE A 261 -14.16 2.04 17.89
N ALA A 262 -14.12 0.72 18.10
CA ALA A 262 -14.90 -0.24 17.30
C ALA A 262 -16.43 -0.13 17.52
N ASN A 263 -16.87 0.16 18.75
CA ASN A 263 -18.31 0.27 19.05
C ASN A 263 -18.94 1.61 18.66
N CYS A 264 -18.15 2.67 18.48
CA CYS A 264 -18.67 3.93 17.92
C CYS A 264 -18.97 3.83 16.41
N PHE A 265 -18.40 2.84 15.70
CA PHE A 265 -18.68 2.62 14.27
C PHE A 265 -19.88 1.71 13.99
N LEU A 266 -20.38 0.96 14.99
CA LEU A 266 -21.53 0.05 14.83
C LEU A 266 -22.88 0.63 15.28
N CYS A 267 -22.93 1.82 15.87
CA CYS A 267 -24.18 2.50 16.23
C CYS A 267 -24.62 3.59 15.23
N SER A 268 -24.04 3.64 14.03
CA SER A 268 -24.44 4.58 12.98
C SER A 268 -24.97 3.88 11.71
N SER A 269 -25.36 2.62 11.84
CA SER A 269 -26.13 1.88 10.82
C SER A 269 -27.43 1.38 11.45
N ASP A 270 -28.37 2.31 11.61
CA ASP A 270 -29.81 2.13 11.40
C ASP A 270 -30.38 3.49 10.94
#